data_AF-A0A9P1IHR6-F1
#
_entry.id   AF-A0A9P1IHR6-F1
#
_cell.length_a   1.000
_cell.length_b   1.000
_cell.length_c   1.000
_cell.angle_alpha   90.00
_cell.angle_beta   90.00
_cell.angle_gamma   90.00
#
_symmetry.space_group_name_H-M   'P 1'
#
loop_
_entity.id
_entity.type
_entity.pdbx_description
1 polymer ?
#
loop_
_entity_poly.entity_id
_entity_poly.type
_entity_poly.pdbx_seq_one_letter_code
_entity_poly.pdbx_strand_id
1 'polypeptide(L)'
;MVADNSEKSTKSVANGSLISTVSCKEDLPNSIIVTQVPEEVFVNPDDKANFSKLFTQIEEHIHFDFLKSFRRVRVIFSSPENATAAKLIVQGFSYKGHELKAFFAQRVYLSASQSSTLLSPPPLEKQFLISPPCSPPVGWEQMKEMAPVVCNFDLMARLASFAIDEKYEVHNGDESTPTIVVHPCETALDHPSAIEMPRTPRPEPI
;
A
#
# COMPACT_ATOMS: atom_id res chain seq x y z
N MET A 1 34.92 -58.53 6.39
CA MET A 1 33.82 -58.47 5.41
C MET A 1 32.69 -57.68 6.04
N VAL A 2 32.65 -56.37 5.79
CA VAL A 2 31.55 -55.49 6.17
C VAL A 2 30.94 -55.07 4.85
N ALA A 3 29.69 -55.47 4.60
CA ALA A 3 28.98 -55.14 3.37
C ALA A 3 28.25 -53.81 3.57
N ASP A 4 28.60 -52.84 2.72
CA ASP A 4 27.77 -51.69 2.36
C ASP A 4 26.37 -52.15 1.96
N ASN A 5 25.34 -51.52 2.51
CA ASN A 5 24.02 -51.54 1.89
C ASN A 5 23.47 -50.12 1.86
N SER A 6 23.65 -49.49 0.71
CA SER A 6 22.98 -48.27 0.30
C SER A 6 21.53 -48.59 -0.07
N GLU A 7 20.55 -48.05 0.65
CA GLU A 7 19.16 -48.04 0.18
C GLU A 7 18.70 -46.64 -0.19
N LYS A 8 18.18 -46.60 -1.41
CA LYS A 8 17.89 -45.48 -2.28
C LYS A 8 16.65 -44.72 -1.80
N SER A 9 16.77 -43.40 -1.84
CA SER A 9 15.66 -42.44 -1.88
C SER A 9 14.58 -42.85 -2.89
N THR A 10 13.33 -42.94 -2.44
CA THR A 10 12.16 -42.81 -3.32
C THR A 10 11.29 -41.67 -2.81
N LYS A 11 11.13 -40.66 -3.67
CA LYS A 11 10.39 -39.42 -3.46
C LYS A 11 8.91 -39.74 -3.33
N SER A 12 8.27 -39.30 -2.25
CA SER A 12 6.81 -39.19 -2.19
C SER A 12 6.40 -37.71 -2.21
N VAL A 13 5.80 -37.36 -3.34
CA VAL A 13 5.05 -36.16 -3.72
C VAL A 13 4.62 -35.25 -2.56
N ALA A 14 5.24 -34.08 -2.47
CA ALA A 14 4.80 -32.97 -1.63
C ALA A 14 3.65 -32.22 -2.32
N ASN A 15 2.41 -32.59 -1.99
CA ASN A 15 1.27 -31.69 -2.07
C ASN A 15 0.82 -31.37 -0.64
N GLY A 16 1.72 -30.74 0.11
CA GLY A 16 1.42 -30.21 1.44
C GLY A 16 1.02 -28.76 1.30
N SER A 17 -0.29 -28.47 1.40
CA SER A 17 -0.71 -27.16 1.88
C SER A 17 0.01 -26.96 3.22
N LEU A 18 0.91 -25.99 3.29
CA LEU A 18 1.66 -25.68 4.51
C LEU A 18 0.63 -25.37 5.60
N ILE A 19 0.39 -26.33 6.50
CA ILE A 19 -0.44 -26.11 7.68
C ILE A 19 0.40 -25.19 8.55
N SER A 20 0.23 -23.88 8.39
CA SER A 20 0.82 -22.89 9.29
C SER A 20 0.19 -23.12 10.66
N THR A 21 0.89 -23.83 11.53
CA THR A 21 0.52 -23.91 12.94
C THR A 21 0.46 -22.48 13.47
N VAL A 22 -0.74 -22.04 13.84
CA VAL A 22 -0.99 -20.69 14.34
C VAL A 22 -0.16 -20.51 15.61
N SER A 23 0.89 -19.68 15.57
CA SER A 23 1.83 -19.54 16.68
C SER A 23 1.31 -18.60 17.77
N CYS A 24 0.37 -17.71 17.44
CA CYS A 24 -0.12 -16.65 18.32
C CYS A 24 -1.62 -16.40 18.11
N LYS A 25 -2.37 -16.12 19.19
CA LYS A 25 -3.82 -15.84 19.12
C LYS A 25 -4.17 -14.65 18.22
N GLU A 26 -3.22 -13.73 18.03
CA GLU A 26 -3.38 -12.48 17.27
C GLU A 26 -3.44 -12.68 15.74
N ASP A 27 -2.94 -13.83 15.26
CA ASP A 27 -2.96 -14.19 13.85
C ASP A 27 -4.31 -14.77 13.40
N LEU A 28 -5.20 -15.12 14.34
CA LEU A 28 -6.51 -15.63 13.99
C LEU A 28 -7.41 -14.53 13.41
N PRO A 29 -8.19 -14.85 12.36
CA PRO A 29 -9.13 -13.90 11.78
C PRO A 29 -10.28 -13.62 12.75
N ASN A 30 -10.48 -12.35 13.08
CA ASN A 30 -11.61 -11.87 13.89
C ASN A 30 -12.86 -11.55 13.06
N SER A 31 -12.86 -11.84 11.77
CA SER A 31 -14.01 -11.56 10.91
C SER A 31 -14.36 -12.74 10.01
N ILE A 32 -15.64 -12.88 9.73
CA ILE A 32 -16.19 -13.90 8.82
C ILE A 32 -16.93 -13.23 7.67
N ILE A 33 -17.01 -13.93 6.54
CA ILE A 33 -17.82 -13.58 5.38
C ILE A 33 -18.92 -14.61 5.28
N VAL A 34 -20.15 -14.18 5.50
CA VAL A 34 -21.36 -14.96 5.28
C VAL A 34 -21.79 -14.78 3.83
N THR A 35 -22.05 -15.87 3.14
CA THR A 35 -22.44 -15.92 1.73
C THR A 35 -23.79 -16.60 1.58
N GLN A 36 -24.38 -16.46 0.38
CA GLN A 36 -25.72 -16.99 0.07
C GLN A 36 -26.82 -16.34 0.92
N VAL A 37 -26.60 -15.08 1.32
CA VAL A 37 -27.57 -14.31 2.10
C VAL A 37 -28.74 -13.92 1.18
N PRO A 38 -30.01 -14.11 1.60
CA PRO A 38 -31.17 -13.77 0.80
C PRO A 38 -31.22 -12.27 0.46
N GLU A 39 -31.76 -11.93 -0.71
CA GLU A 39 -31.84 -10.54 -1.16
C GLU A 39 -32.71 -9.67 -0.25
N GLU A 40 -33.71 -10.27 0.39
CA GLU A 40 -34.61 -9.62 1.34
C GLU A 40 -33.85 -8.95 2.49
N VAL A 41 -32.76 -9.55 2.98
CA VAL A 41 -31.92 -9.00 4.06
C VAL A 41 -31.25 -7.68 3.64
N PHE A 42 -31.07 -7.45 2.34
CA PHE A 42 -30.46 -6.23 1.81
C PHE A 42 -31.49 -5.15 1.42
N VAL A 43 -32.77 -5.53 1.28
CA VAL A 43 -33.84 -4.62 0.83
C VAL A 43 -34.72 -4.21 2.00
N ASN A 44 -35.13 -5.17 2.83
CA ASN A 44 -36.04 -4.94 3.94
C ASN A 44 -35.27 -4.64 5.24
N PRO A 45 -35.49 -3.48 5.89
CA PRO A 45 -34.84 -3.15 7.15
C PRO A 45 -35.16 -4.12 8.29
N ASP A 46 -36.36 -4.71 8.32
CA ASP A 46 -36.76 -5.63 9.39
C ASP A 46 -35.99 -6.96 9.28
N ASP A 47 -35.83 -7.47 8.07
CA ASP A 47 -35.06 -8.67 7.80
C ASP A 47 -33.56 -8.46 8.06
N LYS A 48 -33.07 -7.25 7.74
CA LYS A 48 -31.71 -6.84 8.10
C LYS A 48 -31.49 -6.86 9.61
N ALA A 49 -32.42 -6.31 10.38
CA ALA A 49 -32.36 -6.29 11.85
C ALA A 49 -32.44 -7.70 12.46
N ASN A 50 -33.34 -8.55 11.92
CA ASN A 50 -33.45 -9.94 12.33
C ASN A 50 -32.17 -10.73 12.05
N PHE A 51 -31.58 -10.53 10.87
CA PHE A 51 -30.31 -11.15 10.51
C PHE A 51 -29.16 -10.68 11.40
N SER A 52 -29.03 -9.37 11.66
CA SER A 52 -27.98 -8.87 12.56
C SER A 52 -28.14 -9.40 13.98
N LYS A 53 -29.38 -9.56 14.46
CA LYS A 53 -29.68 -10.08 15.81
C LYS A 53 -29.14 -11.49 16.03
N LEU A 54 -29.06 -12.33 15.00
CA LEU A 54 -28.46 -13.67 15.08
C LEU A 54 -27.00 -13.62 15.54
N PHE A 55 -26.27 -12.60 15.08
CA PHE A 55 -24.87 -12.41 15.44
C PHE A 55 -24.73 -11.61 16.73
N THR A 56 -25.61 -10.64 16.98
CA THR A 56 -25.63 -9.85 18.22
C THR A 56 -25.84 -10.70 19.48
N GLN A 57 -26.44 -11.89 19.35
CA GLN A 57 -26.53 -12.87 20.45
C GLN A 57 -25.18 -13.43 20.89
N ILE A 58 -24.18 -13.45 20.00
CA ILE A 58 -22.83 -13.94 20.29
C ILE A 58 -22.00 -12.82 20.92
N GLU A 59 -22.11 -11.60 20.37
CA GLU A 59 -21.39 -10.43 20.85
C GLU A 59 -22.23 -9.17 20.64
N GLU A 60 -22.32 -8.29 21.64
CA GLU A 60 -23.18 -7.11 21.59
C GLU A 60 -22.70 -6.06 20.58
N HIS A 61 -21.38 -5.88 20.47
CA HIS A 61 -20.75 -4.81 19.69
C HIS A 61 -20.07 -5.36 18.43
N ILE A 62 -20.86 -5.63 17.39
CA ILE A 62 -20.39 -6.20 16.12
C ILE A 62 -20.52 -5.19 14.97
N HIS A 63 -19.54 -5.14 14.08
CA HIS A 63 -19.61 -4.37 12.84
C HIS A 63 -20.02 -5.24 11.65
N PHE A 64 -20.94 -4.73 10.82
CA PHE A 64 -21.48 -5.44 9.66
C PHE A 64 -21.27 -4.66 8.35
N ASP A 65 -20.55 -5.26 7.39
CA ASP A 65 -20.47 -4.75 6.02
C ASP A 65 -21.40 -5.54 5.11
N PHE A 66 -22.50 -4.90 4.68
CA PHE A 66 -23.47 -5.52 3.77
C PHE A 66 -23.07 -5.29 2.31
N LEU A 67 -22.63 -6.34 1.63
CA LEU A 67 -22.21 -6.30 0.23
C LEU A 67 -23.34 -6.83 -0.67
N LYS A 68 -24.34 -5.97 -0.92
CA LYS A 68 -25.57 -6.32 -1.66
C LYS A 68 -25.29 -6.99 -3.00
N SER A 69 -24.43 -6.41 -3.83
CA SER A 69 -24.13 -6.92 -5.18
C SER A 69 -23.55 -8.33 -5.18
N PHE A 70 -22.85 -8.71 -4.11
CA PHE A 70 -22.23 -10.03 -3.99
C PHE A 70 -23.09 -11.02 -3.19
N ARG A 71 -24.21 -10.57 -2.61
CA ARG A 71 -25.01 -11.33 -1.62
C ARG A 71 -24.14 -11.88 -0.48
N ARG A 72 -23.25 -11.03 0.02
CA ARG A 72 -22.32 -11.34 1.11
C ARG A 72 -22.46 -10.34 2.24
N VAL A 73 -22.23 -10.80 3.46
CA VAL A 73 -22.15 -9.93 4.64
C VAL A 73 -20.85 -10.25 5.35
N ARG A 74 -20.01 -9.24 5.55
CA ARG A 74 -18.83 -9.36 6.40
C ARG A 74 -19.23 -8.98 7.82
N VAL A 75 -18.90 -9.87 8.76
CA VAL A 75 -19.18 -9.69 10.18
C VAL A 75 -17.85 -9.62 10.90
N ILE A 76 -17.59 -8.51 11.58
CA ILE A 76 -16.33 -8.23 12.27
C ILE A 76 -16.59 -8.25 13.77
N PHE A 77 -15.92 -9.19 14.45
CA PHE A 77 -15.98 -9.39 15.89
C PHE A 77 -14.77 -8.76 16.58
N SER A 78 -14.89 -8.48 17.87
CA SER A 78 -13.76 -8.03 18.69
C SER A 78 -12.78 -9.19 18.94
N SER A 79 -13.30 -10.39 19.24
CA SER A 79 -12.49 -11.58 19.53
C SER A 79 -12.52 -12.62 18.40
N PRO A 80 -11.38 -13.25 18.06
CA PRO A 80 -11.34 -14.36 17.10
C PRO A 80 -12.09 -15.61 17.59
N GLU A 81 -12.28 -15.76 18.90
CA GLU A 81 -13.05 -16.87 19.49
C GLU A 81 -14.53 -16.76 19.09
N ASN A 82 -15.09 -15.54 19.17
CA ASN A 82 -16.47 -15.25 18.74
C ASN A 82 -16.66 -15.44 17.24
N ALA A 83 -15.68 -15.03 16.42
CA ALA A 83 -15.70 -15.27 14.98
C ALA A 83 -15.73 -16.76 14.63
N THR A 84 -14.99 -17.58 15.39
CA THR A 84 -14.97 -19.04 15.22
C THR A 84 -16.31 -19.66 15.61
N ALA A 85 -16.86 -19.26 16.76
CA ALA A 85 -18.18 -19.71 17.21
C ALA A 85 -19.27 -19.34 16.20
N ALA A 86 -19.29 -18.09 15.74
CA ALA A 86 -20.23 -17.62 14.74
C ALA A 86 -20.13 -18.40 13.43
N LYS A 87 -18.91 -18.70 12.96
CA LYS A 87 -18.71 -19.52 11.77
C LYS A 87 -19.32 -20.91 11.91
N LEU A 88 -19.08 -21.58 13.04
CA LEU A 88 -19.61 -22.92 13.32
C LEU A 88 -21.14 -22.92 13.35
N ILE A 89 -21.75 -21.91 13.99
CA ILE A 89 -23.20 -21.76 14.06
C ILE A 89 -23.79 -21.54 12.66
N VAL A 90 -23.21 -20.64 11.86
CA VAL A 90 -23.74 -20.31 10.53
C VAL A 90 -23.62 -21.47 9.55
N GLN A 91 -22.56 -22.27 9.64
CA GLN A 91 -22.30 -23.34 8.68
C GLN A 91 -23.35 -24.47 8.67
N GLY A 92 -24.18 -24.57 9.72
CA GLY A 92 -25.33 -25.49 9.77
C GLY A 92 -26.69 -24.78 9.79
N PHE A 93 -26.73 -23.47 9.60
CA PHE A 93 -27.95 -22.68 9.75
C PHE A 93 -28.56 -22.34 8.38
N SER A 94 -29.86 -22.61 8.25
CA SER A 94 -30.64 -22.15 7.11
C SER A 94 -31.49 -20.95 7.51
N TYR A 95 -31.44 -19.89 6.70
CA TYR A 95 -32.22 -18.68 6.91
C TYR A 95 -33.16 -18.47 5.74
N LYS A 96 -34.48 -18.45 6.00
CA LYS A 96 -35.54 -18.33 4.98
C LYS A 96 -35.38 -19.30 3.80
N GLY A 97 -34.99 -20.55 4.08
CA GLY A 97 -34.79 -21.59 3.06
C GLY A 97 -33.46 -21.53 2.31
N HIS A 98 -32.59 -20.57 2.62
CA HIS A 98 -31.23 -20.51 2.11
C HIS A 98 -30.24 -21.06 3.14
N GLU A 99 -29.45 -22.06 2.75
CA GLU A 99 -28.33 -22.55 3.55
C GLU A 99 -27.20 -21.52 3.51
N LEU A 100 -26.85 -20.93 4.66
CA LEU A 100 -25.80 -19.93 4.72
C LEU A 100 -24.44 -20.61 4.75
N LYS A 101 -23.44 -20.00 4.10
CA LYS A 101 -22.05 -20.47 4.18
C LYS A 101 -21.16 -19.38 4.73
N ALA A 102 -20.35 -19.73 5.72
CA ALA A 102 -19.43 -18.80 6.38
C ALA A 102 -17.96 -19.16 6.10
N PHE A 103 -17.18 -18.15 5.73
CA PHE A 103 -15.74 -18.25 5.52
C PHE A 103 -15.01 -17.29 6.46
N PHE A 104 -13.79 -17.60 6.86
CA PHE A 104 -12.98 -16.61 7.57
C PHE A 104 -12.52 -15.54 6.58
N ALA A 105 -12.64 -14.27 6.97
CA ALA A 105 -12.08 -13.18 6.19
C ALA A 105 -10.57 -13.12 6.48
N GLN A 106 -9.77 -13.27 5.44
CA GLN A 106 -8.33 -13.09 5.57
C GLN A 106 -8.03 -11.63 5.87
N ARG A 107 -7.25 -11.36 6.93
CA ARG A 107 -6.66 -10.03 7.13
C ARG A 107 -5.64 -9.81 6.02
N VAL A 108 -5.96 -8.89 5.11
CA VAL A 108 -5.00 -8.44 4.11
C VAL A 108 -4.04 -7.49 4.82
N TYR A 109 -2.96 -8.05 5.36
CA TYR A 109 -1.79 -7.25 5.65
C TYR A 109 -1.13 -7.00 4.31
N LEU A 110 -1.15 -5.74 3.85
CA LEU A 110 -0.18 -5.28 2.85
C LEU A 110 1.17 -5.31 3.56
N SER A 111 1.75 -6.51 3.65
CA SER A 111 3.04 -6.72 4.27
C SER A 111 4.02 -5.86 3.50
N ALA A 112 4.54 -4.82 4.15
CA ALA A 112 5.88 -4.35 3.91
C ALA A 112 6.82 -5.50 4.34
N SER A 113 6.79 -6.62 3.60
CA SER A 113 7.63 -7.76 3.91
C SER A 113 9.05 -7.26 3.88
N GLN A 114 9.86 -7.77 4.80
CA GLN A 114 11.26 -7.43 5.02
C GLN A 114 12.19 -7.84 3.84
N SER A 115 11.63 -7.92 2.64
CA SER A 115 12.26 -8.02 1.33
C SER A 115 11.92 -6.77 0.50
N SER A 116 11.89 -5.60 1.13
CA SER A 116 11.24 -4.39 0.61
C SER A 116 11.98 -3.78 -0.58
N THR A 117 11.61 -4.20 -1.80
CA THR A 117 11.81 -3.38 -3.01
C THR A 117 10.82 -2.21 -3.07
N LEU A 118 9.91 -2.10 -2.09
CA LEU A 118 8.92 -1.03 -1.99
C LEU A 118 9.51 0.17 -1.23
N LEU A 119 9.19 1.38 -1.69
CA LEU A 119 9.59 2.61 -1.03
C LEU A 119 8.94 2.73 0.35
N SER A 120 9.73 3.11 1.36
CA SER A 120 9.23 3.44 2.69
C SER A 120 8.29 4.64 2.62
N PRO A 121 7.24 4.70 3.47
CA PRO A 121 6.43 5.89 3.60
C PRO A 121 7.32 7.09 4.00
N PRO A 122 7.03 8.30 3.50
CA PRO A 122 7.81 9.49 3.85
C PRO A 122 7.68 9.78 5.36
N PRO A 123 8.73 10.34 6.00
CA PRO A 123 8.66 10.80 7.38
C PRO A 123 7.48 11.76 7.58
N LEU A 124 6.80 11.67 8.73
CA LEU A 124 5.62 12.48 9.05
C LEU A 124 5.88 14.00 8.89
N GLU A 125 7.09 14.44 9.25
CA GLU A 125 7.57 15.82 9.10
C GLU A 125 7.68 16.31 7.65
N LYS A 126 7.54 15.42 6.66
CA LYS A 126 7.59 15.76 5.23
C LYS A 126 6.27 15.46 4.52
N GLN A 127 5.25 14.96 5.24
CA GLN A 127 3.95 14.60 4.65
C GLN A 127 3.09 15.81 4.28
N PHE A 128 3.34 17.01 4.82
CA PHE A 128 2.66 18.24 4.38
C PHE A 128 3.25 18.81 3.08
N LEU A 129 4.34 18.23 2.55
CA LEU A 129 4.96 18.63 1.28
C LEU A 129 4.50 17.79 0.08
N ILE A 130 3.67 16.76 0.31
CA ILE A 130 3.12 15.88 -0.74
C ILE A 130 1.67 16.27 -1.04
N SER A 131 1.22 16.06 -2.29
CA SER A 131 -0.16 16.40 -2.69
C SER A 131 -1.10 15.19 -2.60
N PRO A 132 -2.32 15.33 -2.02
CA PRO A 132 -2.83 16.50 -1.27
C PRO A 132 -2.18 16.62 0.13
N PRO A 133 -1.81 17.83 0.57
CA PRO A 133 -1.08 18.00 1.81
C PRO A 133 -1.98 17.69 3.01
N CYS A 134 -1.47 16.88 3.93
CA CYS A 134 -1.99 16.89 5.28
C CYS A 134 -1.74 18.29 5.86
N SER A 135 -2.73 18.86 6.56
CA SER A 135 -2.61 20.21 7.13
C SER A 135 -1.34 20.34 7.98
N PRO A 136 -0.52 21.39 7.79
CA PRO A 136 0.69 21.57 8.58
C PRO A 136 0.34 21.79 10.07
N PRO A 137 1.22 21.38 11.00
CA PRO A 137 0.95 21.54 12.43
C PRO A 137 0.89 23.03 12.82
N VAL A 138 0.19 23.31 13.93
CA VAL A 138 0.05 24.68 14.46
C VAL A 138 1.42 25.26 14.79
N GLY A 139 1.76 26.42 14.20
CA GLY A 139 3.06 27.08 14.37
C GLY A 139 4.12 26.66 13.33
N TRP A 140 3.79 25.81 12.36
CA TRP A 140 4.67 25.54 11.22
C TRP A 140 4.75 26.77 10.33
N GLU A 141 5.96 27.31 10.17
CA GLU A 141 6.27 28.38 9.23
C GLU A 141 7.25 27.84 8.18
N GLN A 142 7.02 28.20 6.92
CA GLN A 142 7.94 27.85 5.86
C GLN A 142 9.28 28.56 6.11
N MET A 143 10.29 27.79 6.49
CA MET A 143 11.64 28.30 6.66
C MET A 143 12.13 28.93 5.35
N LYS A 144 12.68 30.16 5.46
CA LYS A 144 13.27 30.87 4.33
C LYS A 144 14.48 30.08 3.83
N GLU A 145 14.35 29.50 2.64
CA GLU A 145 15.47 28.86 1.96
C GLU A 145 16.62 29.88 1.83
N MET A 146 17.84 29.46 2.16
CA MET A 146 19.02 30.30 1.96
C MET A 146 19.19 30.59 0.47
N ALA A 147 19.77 31.74 0.14
CA ALA A 147 20.21 31.98 -1.22
C ALA A 147 21.13 30.80 -1.66
N PRO A 148 21.05 30.35 -2.92
CA PRO A 148 21.93 29.31 -3.41
C PRO A 148 23.37 29.65 -3.04
N VAL A 149 24.12 28.68 -2.52
CA VAL A 149 25.54 28.90 -2.19
C VAL A 149 26.30 29.10 -3.50
N VAL A 150 26.38 30.35 -3.96
CA VAL A 150 27.10 30.75 -5.19
C VAL A 150 28.61 30.47 -5.05
N CYS A 151 29.10 30.31 -3.81
CA CYS A 151 30.51 30.09 -3.49
C CYS A 151 30.89 28.62 -3.32
N ASN A 152 30.23 27.67 -4.01
CA ASN A 152 30.72 26.29 -4.00
C ASN A 152 32.02 26.23 -4.83
N PHE A 153 33.17 26.13 -4.14
CA PHE A 153 34.49 26.14 -4.75
C PHE A 153 34.68 25.02 -5.78
N ASP A 154 34.10 23.84 -5.53
CA ASP A 154 34.12 22.72 -6.47
C ASP A 154 33.32 23.04 -7.73
N LEU A 155 32.12 23.62 -7.58
CA LEU A 155 31.33 24.07 -8.72
C LEU A 155 32.05 25.15 -9.53
N MET A 156 32.67 26.14 -8.85
CA MET A 156 33.42 27.21 -9.52
C MET A 156 34.65 26.67 -10.25
N ALA A 157 35.40 25.74 -9.64
CA ALA A 157 36.55 25.10 -10.28
C ALA A 157 36.13 24.26 -11.50
N ARG A 158 35.02 23.51 -11.40
CA ARG A 158 34.46 22.74 -12.53
C ARG A 158 33.96 23.64 -13.65
N LEU A 159 33.24 24.71 -13.33
CA LEU A 159 32.80 25.71 -14.31
C LEU A 159 33.99 26.40 -15.00
N ALA A 160 35.05 26.73 -14.25
CA ALA A 160 36.27 27.31 -14.80
C ALA A 160 37.05 26.32 -15.68
N SER A 161 36.92 25.01 -15.42
CA SER A 161 37.52 23.95 -16.25
C SER A 161 36.79 23.69 -17.56
N PHE A 162 35.57 24.23 -17.75
CA PHE A 162 34.85 24.09 -19.01
C PHE A 162 35.52 24.89 -20.13
N ALA A 163 36.13 24.18 -21.07
CA ALA A 163 36.41 24.71 -22.38
C ALA A 163 35.10 24.73 -23.19
N ILE A 164 34.81 25.87 -23.84
CA ILE A 164 33.53 26.15 -24.53
C ILE A 164 33.22 25.15 -25.65
N ASP A 165 34.22 24.43 -26.14
CA ASP A 165 34.13 23.52 -27.29
C ASP A 165 34.14 22.02 -26.93
N GLU A 166 34.24 21.67 -25.64
CA GLU A 166 34.41 20.28 -25.23
C GLU A 166 33.11 19.69 -24.64
N LYS A 167 32.80 18.44 -25.02
CA LYS A 167 31.72 17.67 -24.41
C LYS A 167 32.13 17.33 -22.98
N TYR A 168 31.34 17.77 -22.00
CA TYR A 168 31.69 17.56 -20.59
C TYR A 168 30.83 16.50 -19.94
N GLU A 169 31.47 15.46 -19.40
CA GLU A 169 30.81 14.39 -18.65
C GLU A 169 30.59 14.84 -17.21
N VAL A 170 29.34 15.14 -16.85
CA VAL A 170 28.95 15.62 -15.51
C VAL A 170 28.89 14.46 -14.52
N HIS A 171 28.45 13.29 -14.99
CA HIS A 171 28.30 12.10 -14.17
C HIS A 171 28.72 10.87 -14.97
N ASN A 172 29.72 10.16 -14.47
CA ASN A 172 30.09 8.84 -14.99
C ASN A 172 29.01 7.85 -14.53
N GLY A 173 28.24 7.32 -15.47
CA GLY A 173 27.21 6.33 -15.16
C GLY A 173 27.81 5.05 -14.56
N ASP A 174 26.98 4.34 -13.81
CA ASP A 174 27.29 3.03 -13.24
C ASP A 174 26.13 2.06 -13.58
N GLU A 175 26.20 0.79 -13.17
CA GLU A 175 25.19 -0.23 -13.54
C GLU A 175 23.74 0.16 -13.18
N SER A 176 23.55 1.08 -12.22
CA SER A 176 22.23 1.59 -11.80
C SER A 176 21.91 3.03 -12.22
N THR A 177 22.86 3.81 -12.74
CA THR A 177 22.64 5.23 -13.07
C THR A 177 23.19 5.59 -14.44
N PRO A 178 22.43 6.32 -15.29
CA PRO A 178 22.87 6.68 -16.62
C PRO A 178 23.97 7.75 -16.56
N THR A 179 24.87 7.72 -17.54
CA THR A 179 25.87 8.77 -17.75
C THR A 179 25.20 10.07 -18.17
N ILE A 180 25.61 11.19 -17.58
CA ILE A 180 25.11 12.54 -17.91
C ILE A 180 26.22 13.32 -18.58
N VAL A 181 26.00 13.75 -19.83
CA VAL A 181 26.95 14.54 -20.62
C VAL A 181 26.29 15.84 -21.07
N VAL A 182 27.03 16.93 -20.95
CA VAL A 182 26.63 18.26 -21.44
C VAL A 182 27.31 18.50 -22.78
N HIS A 183 26.51 18.83 -23.78
CA HIS A 183 26.98 19.22 -25.10
C HIS A 183 26.92 20.74 -25.25
N PRO A 184 28.00 21.40 -25.68
CA PRO A 184 27.94 22.79 -26.12
C PRO A 184 26.89 22.94 -27.23
N CYS A 185 26.05 23.96 -27.13
CA CYS A 185 25.04 24.23 -28.14
C CYS A 185 25.68 25.06 -29.27
N GLU A 186 25.86 24.48 -30.45
CA GLU A 186 26.31 25.18 -31.66
C GLU A 186 25.18 26.07 -32.21
N THR A 187 24.83 27.14 -31.51
CA THR A 187 23.95 28.17 -32.09
C THR A 187 24.84 29.34 -32.51
N ALA A 188 24.93 29.59 -33.82
CA ALA A 188 25.54 30.81 -34.34
C ALA A 188 24.90 32.02 -33.63
N LEU A 189 25.74 32.93 -33.13
CA LEU A 189 25.40 34.11 -32.33
C LEU A 189 24.51 35.16 -33.05
N ASP A 190 23.87 34.80 -34.18
CA ASP A 190 23.16 35.73 -35.07
C ASP A 190 21.64 35.77 -34.87
N HIS A 191 21.09 35.08 -33.87
CA HIS A 191 19.69 35.28 -33.47
C HIS A 191 19.62 35.96 -32.10
N PRO A 192 19.02 37.16 -32.00
CA PRO A 192 18.77 37.76 -30.69
C PRO A 192 17.80 36.84 -29.93
N SER A 193 18.29 36.24 -28.85
CA SER A 193 17.49 35.46 -27.90
C SER A 193 16.53 36.36 -27.13
N ALA A 194 15.53 36.90 -27.82
CA ALA A 194 14.38 37.56 -27.24
C ALA A 194 13.21 36.57 -27.23
N ILE A 195 13.37 35.44 -26.55
CA ILE A 195 12.20 34.69 -26.06
C ILE A 195 11.81 35.36 -24.75
N GLU A 196 11.13 36.50 -24.87
CA GLU A 196 10.45 37.11 -23.73
C GLU A 196 9.29 36.16 -23.38
N MET A 197 9.47 35.36 -22.32
CA MET A 197 8.39 34.55 -21.78
C MET A 197 7.27 35.50 -21.32
N PRO A 198 6.01 35.33 -21.76
CA PRO A 198 4.93 36.19 -21.33
C PRO A 198 4.76 36.06 -19.81
N ARG A 199 4.99 37.16 -19.09
CA ARG A 199 4.76 37.25 -17.65
C ARG A 199 3.26 37.09 -17.38
N THR A 200 2.89 36.08 -16.62
CA THR A 200 1.52 35.93 -16.14
C THR A 200 1.21 37.05 -15.12
N PRO A 201 0.07 37.75 -15.24
CA PRO A 201 -0.32 38.77 -14.28
C PRO A 201 -0.46 38.16 -12.88
N ARG A 202 0.00 38.89 -11.86
CA ARG A 202 -0.23 38.51 -10.46
C ARG A 202 -1.72 38.66 -10.14
N PRO A 203 -2.39 37.66 -9.53
CA PRO A 203 -3.78 37.80 -9.10
C PRO A 203 -3.91 38.88 -8.02
N GLU A 204 -5.04 39.60 -8.05
CA GLU A 204 -5.31 40.67 -7.11
C GLU A 204 -5.44 40.15 -5.67
N PRO A 205 -4.97 40.92 -4.66
CA PRO A 205 -5.17 40.56 -3.27
C PRO A 205 -6.66 40.62 -2.92
N ILE A 206 -7.15 39.55 -2.29
CA ILE A 206 -8.49 39.46 -1.67
C ILE A 206 -8.52 40.30 -0.40
#